data_AF-A0A3M2ZLV3-F1
#
_entry.id   AF-A0A3M2ZLV3-F1
#
_cell.length_a   1.000
_cell.length_b   1.000
_cell.length_c   1.000
_cell.angle_alpha   90.00
_cell.angle_beta   90.00
_cell.angle_gamma   90.00
#
_symmetry.space_group_name_H-M   'P 1'
#
loop_
_entity.id
_entity.type
_entity.pdbx_description
1 polymer ?
#
loop_
_entity_poly.entity_id
_entity_poly.type
_entity_poly.pdbx_seq_one_letter_code
_entity_poly.pdbx_strand_id
1 'polypeptide(L)'
;MKMLKSTLAIVTALAAFGVTGAANAGATLDAIVKKGFVQCGVSDGLPGFSVPDSTGKITGIDADVCRAVAAAVFGDATKVKFSQLNAKERFTALQSGEIDILSRNTTWTSSRDSAMGLMFAGVTYYDGIGFLVNKKLGVNSAKELDGATICIQAGTTTELNVSDYFRSNNLKYTPITFDTSDESAKSLEGGRCDVLT
;
A
#
# COMPACT_ATOMS: atom_id res chain seq x y z
N MET A 1 -15.65 -1.18 -65.27
CA MET A 1 -14.49 -1.81 -64.59
C MET A 1 -13.76 -0.92 -63.57
N LYS A 2 -13.96 0.41 -63.53
CA LYS A 2 -13.44 1.30 -62.46
C LYS A 2 -14.27 1.26 -61.16
N MET A 3 -15.59 1.12 -61.25
CA MET A 3 -16.46 1.05 -60.07
C MET A 3 -16.29 -0.22 -59.23
N LEU A 4 -15.97 -1.36 -59.84
CA LEU A 4 -15.72 -2.62 -59.12
C LEU A 4 -14.44 -2.56 -58.24
N LYS A 5 -13.48 -1.70 -58.59
CA LYS A 5 -12.22 -1.54 -57.84
C LYS A 5 -12.38 -0.64 -56.61
N SER A 6 -13.32 0.32 -56.62
CA SER A 6 -13.60 1.18 -55.46
C SER A 6 -14.39 0.47 -54.37
N THR A 7 -15.27 -0.47 -54.71
CA THR A 7 -16.05 -1.22 -53.71
C THR A 7 -15.19 -2.20 -52.92
N LEU A 8 -14.16 -2.78 -53.56
CA LEU A 8 -13.27 -3.73 -52.90
C LEU A 8 -12.34 -3.05 -51.88
N ALA A 9 -11.93 -1.80 -52.13
CA ALA A 9 -11.07 -1.03 -51.23
C ALA A 9 -11.79 -0.59 -49.92
N ILE A 10 -13.10 -0.34 -49.98
CA ILE A 10 -13.90 0.06 -48.82
C ILE A 10 -14.18 -1.14 -47.89
N VAL A 11 -14.37 -2.34 -48.45
CA VAL A 11 -14.59 -3.56 -47.65
C VAL A 11 -13.32 -3.99 -46.90
N THR A 12 -12.13 -3.79 -47.47
CA THR A 12 -10.86 -4.04 -46.77
C THR A 12 -10.56 -3.03 -45.65
N ALA A 13 -11.07 -1.79 -45.72
CA ALA A 13 -10.88 -0.80 -44.67
C ALA A 13 -11.77 -1.06 -43.44
N LEU A 14 -12.98 -1.61 -43.61
CA LEU A 14 -13.84 -2.00 -42.47
C LEU A 14 -13.35 -3.27 -41.76
N ALA A 15 -12.67 -4.17 -42.45
CA ALA A 15 -12.12 -5.38 -41.84
C ALA A 15 -10.95 -5.11 -40.87
N ALA A 16 -10.28 -3.97 -41.01
CA ALA A 16 -9.16 -3.58 -40.14
C ALA A 16 -9.62 -3.01 -38.77
N PHE A 17 -10.88 -2.63 -38.62
CA PHE A 17 -11.44 -2.14 -37.34
C PHE A 17 -12.19 -3.22 -36.53
N GLY A 18 -12.42 -4.41 -37.10
CA GLY A 18 -13.19 -5.47 -36.48
C GLY A 18 -12.42 -6.41 -35.54
N VAL A 19 -11.11 -6.22 -35.40
CA VAL A 19 -10.25 -7.05 -34.52
C VAL A 19 -9.59 -6.19 -33.45
N THR A 20 -10.34 -5.30 -32.83
CA THR A 20 -10.06 -5.02 -31.41
C THR A 20 -10.54 -6.26 -30.67
N GLY A 21 -9.66 -7.27 -30.52
CA GLY A 21 -9.93 -8.37 -29.61
C GLY A 21 -10.38 -7.78 -28.29
N ALA A 22 -11.47 -8.29 -27.71
CA ALA A 22 -11.94 -7.84 -26.41
C ALA A 22 -10.72 -7.91 -25.49
N ALA A 23 -10.25 -6.74 -25.04
CA ALA A 23 -9.15 -6.70 -24.09
C ALA A 23 -9.65 -7.51 -22.90
N ASN A 24 -9.03 -8.66 -22.64
CA ASN A 24 -9.33 -9.43 -21.44
C ASN A 24 -8.77 -8.60 -20.29
N ALA A 25 -9.64 -7.72 -19.78
CA ALA A 25 -9.41 -6.79 -18.70
C ALA A 25 -8.97 -7.50 -17.40
N GLY A 26 -9.05 -8.84 -17.35
CA GLY A 26 -8.77 -9.64 -16.18
C GLY A 26 -9.94 -9.58 -15.21
N ALA A 27 -10.12 -10.64 -14.42
CA ALA A 27 -11.26 -10.76 -13.51
C ALA A 27 -11.39 -9.57 -12.55
N THR A 28 -10.28 -8.95 -12.12
CA THR A 28 -10.29 -7.78 -11.23
C THR A 28 -10.87 -6.54 -11.90
N LEU A 29 -10.44 -6.18 -13.12
CA LEU A 29 -10.96 -5.00 -13.80
C LEU A 29 -12.43 -5.19 -14.20
N ASP A 30 -12.82 -6.39 -14.62
CA ASP A 30 -14.22 -6.73 -14.89
C ASP A 30 -15.09 -6.54 -13.64
N ALA A 31 -14.61 -7.00 -12.48
CA ALA A 31 -15.30 -6.80 -11.21
C ALA A 31 -15.40 -5.32 -10.81
N ILE A 32 -14.31 -4.55 -10.98
CA ILE A 32 -14.27 -3.10 -10.72
C ILE A 32 -15.28 -2.37 -11.62
N VAL A 33 -15.24 -2.61 -12.93
CA VAL A 33 -16.15 -1.96 -13.89
C VAL A 33 -17.60 -2.32 -13.59
N LYS A 34 -17.88 -3.60 -13.30
CA LYS A 34 -19.22 -4.08 -12.93
C LYS A 34 -19.76 -3.42 -11.66
N LYS A 35 -18.91 -3.24 -10.63
CA LYS A 35 -19.34 -2.59 -9.37
C LYS A 35 -19.29 -1.07 -9.41
N GLY A 36 -18.62 -0.48 -10.39
CA GLY A 36 -18.62 0.95 -10.69
C GLY A 36 -17.73 1.81 -9.79
N PHE A 37 -16.79 1.21 -9.04
CA PHE A 37 -15.78 1.90 -8.24
C PHE A 37 -14.59 0.98 -7.93
N VAL A 38 -13.44 1.57 -7.62
CA VAL A 38 -12.27 0.87 -7.07
C VAL A 38 -12.39 0.79 -5.55
N GLN A 39 -12.31 -0.40 -4.97
CA GLN A 39 -12.19 -0.61 -3.53
C GLN A 39 -10.70 -0.67 -3.18
N CYS A 40 -10.19 0.36 -2.51
CA CYS A 40 -8.77 0.49 -2.18
C CYS A 40 -8.53 0.25 -0.69
N GLY A 41 -7.62 -0.65 -0.36
CA GLY A 41 -7.08 -0.77 0.99
C GLY A 41 -6.01 0.29 1.24
N VAL A 42 -6.13 1.03 2.33
CA VAL A 42 -5.22 2.08 2.80
C VAL A 42 -4.86 1.85 4.27
N SER A 43 -3.95 2.65 4.83
CA SER A 43 -3.61 2.53 6.26
C SER A 43 -4.79 2.95 7.16
N ASP A 44 -4.75 2.44 8.38
CA ASP A 44 -5.61 2.79 9.51
C ASP A 44 -5.44 4.23 10.02
N GLY A 45 -4.44 4.95 9.52
CA GLY A 45 -4.17 6.35 9.85
C GLY A 45 -2.68 6.60 9.93
N LEU A 46 -2.09 7.08 8.84
CA LEU A 46 -0.69 7.49 8.77
C LEU A 46 -0.60 8.85 8.07
N PRO A 47 -0.32 9.94 8.81
CA PRO A 47 -0.21 11.27 8.24
C PRO A 47 0.76 11.33 7.05
N GLY A 48 0.35 12.00 5.98
CA GLY A 48 1.09 12.07 4.71
C GLY A 48 0.84 10.90 3.75
N PHE A 49 0.53 9.71 4.26
CA PHE A 49 0.26 8.51 3.45
C PHE A 49 -1.23 8.30 3.21
N SER A 50 -1.98 8.02 4.28
CA SER A 50 -3.43 7.88 4.23
C SER A 50 -4.03 8.15 5.60
N VAL A 51 -4.79 9.24 5.72
CA VAL A 51 -5.45 9.64 6.97
C VAL A 51 -6.77 10.37 6.65
N PRO A 52 -7.86 10.14 7.40
CA PRO A 52 -9.06 10.95 7.26
C PRO A 52 -8.77 12.42 7.62
N ASP A 53 -9.27 13.34 6.79
CA ASP A 53 -9.31 14.76 7.13
C ASP A 53 -10.50 15.07 8.07
N SER A 54 -10.68 16.35 8.40
CA SER A 54 -11.77 16.81 9.29
C SER A 54 -13.19 16.53 8.75
N THR A 55 -13.32 16.20 7.47
CA THR A 55 -14.58 15.83 6.81
C THR A 55 -14.76 14.33 6.65
N GLY A 56 -13.77 13.53 7.10
CA GLY A 56 -13.74 12.08 6.94
C GLY A 56 -13.23 11.60 5.58
N LYS A 57 -12.77 12.50 4.70
CA LYS A 57 -12.18 12.12 3.42
C LYS A 57 -10.75 11.65 3.64
N ILE A 58 -10.40 10.46 3.13
CA ILE A 58 -9.04 9.93 3.25
C ILE A 58 -8.08 10.74 2.35
N THR A 59 -6.99 11.26 2.89
CA THR A 59 -5.99 12.08 2.15
C THR A 59 -4.58 11.52 2.30
N GLY A 60 -3.69 11.88 1.38
CA GLY A 60 -2.28 11.47 1.37
C GLY A 60 -1.88 10.68 0.12
N ILE A 61 -0.58 10.38 -0.02
CA ILE A 61 -0.01 9.80 -1.23
C ILE A 61 -0.65 8.44 -1.60
N ASP A 62 -0.92 7.58 -0.61
CA ASP A 62 -1.55 6.29 -0.85
C ASP A 62 -3.01 6.46 -1.31
N ALA A 63 -3.73 7.41 -0.72
CA ALA A 63 -5.09 7.72 -1.14
C ALA A 63 -5.15 8.29 -2.57
N ASP A 64 -4.15 9.09 -2.95
CA ASP A 64 -4.05 9.69 -4.29
C ASP A 64 -3.66 8.67 -5.36
N VAL A 65 -2.86 7.65 -5.03
CA VAL A 65 -2.65 6.50 -5.91
C VAL A 65 -3.97 5.78 -6.18
N CYS A 66 -4.79 5.51 -5.17
CA CYS A 66 -6.11 4.90 -5.38
C CYS A 66 -7.02 5.77 -6.29
N ARG A 67 -7.01 7.09 -6.09
CA ARG A 67 -7.75 8.04 -6.94
C ARG A 67 -7.24 8.05 -8.38
N ALA A 68 -5.93 7.96 -8.58
CA ALA A 68 -5.33 7.90 -9.90
C ALA A 68 -5.77 6.62 -10.64
N VAL A 69 -5.83 5.48 -9.95
CA VAL A 69 -6.38 4.24 -10.52
C VAL A 69 -7.86 4.39 -10.86
N ALA A 70 -8.67 4.97 -9.98
CA ALA A 70 -10.08 5.23 -10.26
C ALA A 70 -10.28 6.18 -11.47
N ALA A 71 -9.48 7.24 -11.57
CA ALA A 71 -9.47 8.14 -12.71
C ALA A 71 -9.08 7.42 -14.01
N ALA A 72 -8.09 6.52 -13.96
CA ALA A 72 -7.67 5.74 -15.12
C ALA A 72 -8.75 4.76 -15.60
N VAL A 73 -9.50 4.15 -14.68
CA VAL A 73 -10.56 3.18 -15.02
C VAL A 73 -11.86 3.87 -15.47
N PHE A 74 -12.26 4.95 -14.79
CA PHE A 74 -13.59 5.54 -14.95
C PHE A 74 -13.60 6.95 -15.55
N GLY A 75 -12.44 7.58 -15.75
CA GLY A 75 -12.36 9.01 -16.05
C GLY A 75 -12.78 9.91 -14.88
N ASP A 76 -12.93 9.35 -13.67
CA ASP A 76 -13.46 10.02 -12.48
C ASP A 76 -12.73 9.54 -11.21
N ALA A 77 -11.89 10.41 -10.65
CA ALA A 77 -11.12 10.15 -9.44
C ALA A 77 -11.98 9.91 -8.18
N THR A 78 -13.27 10.26 -8.21
CA THR A 78 -14.20 10.06 -7.10
C THR A 78 -14.78 8.65 -7.05
N LYS A 79 -14.56 7.83 -8.08
CA LYS A 79 -15.00 6.42 -8.16
C LYS A 79 -14.10 5.47 -7.36
N VAL A 80 -13.83 5.84 -6.11
CA VAL A 80 -13.01 5.08 -5.17
C VAL A 80 -13.70 5.00 -3.81
N LYS A 81 -13.61 3.83 -3.18
CA LYS A 81 -13.95 3.62 -1.78
C LYS A 81 -12.71 3.11 -1.05
N PHE A 82 -12.60 3.46 0.23
CA PHE A 82 -11.43 3.14 1.05
C PHE A 82 -11.80 2.15 2.16
N SER A 83 -10.99 1.11 2.31
CA SER A 83 -10.94 0.26 3.50
C SER A 83 -9.68 0.61 4.28
N GLN A 84 -9.83 1.04 5.53
CA GLN A 84 -8.70 1.28 6.42
C GLN A 84 -8.28 -0.04 7.06
N LEU A 85 -7.02 -0.42 6.91
CA LEU A 85 -6.52 -1.74 7.29
C LEU A 85 -5.25 -1.62 8.15
N ASN A 86 -5.22 -2.36 9.25
CA ASN A 86 -4.00 -2.52 10.03
C ASN A 86 -2.97 -3.40 9.29
N ALA A 87 -1.76 -3.52 9.84
CA ALA A 87 -0.67 -4.26 9.19
C ALA A 87 -0.92 -5.77 9.07
N LYS A 88 -1.71 -6.35 9.98
CA LYS A 88 -1.98 -7.79 10.08
C LYS A 88 -3.00 -8.26 9.05
N GLU A 89 -4.05 -7.48 8.82
CA GLU A 89 -5.19 -7.91 8.00
C GLU A 89 -5.08 -7.52 6.52
N ARG A 90 -4.23 -6.54 6.19
CA ARG A 90 -4.13 -5.95 4.84
C ARG A 90 -3.96 -6.96 3.69
N PHE A 91 -3.20 -8.03 3.92
CA PHE A 91 -2.94 -9.02 2.89
C PHE A 91 -4.12 -9.98 2.73
N THR A 92 -4.74 -10.39 3.85
CA THR A 92 -5.95 -11.20 3.83
C THR A 92 -7.08 -10.48 3.12
N ALA A 93 -7.26 -9.18 3.36
CA ALA A 93 -8.27 -8.36 2.67
C ALA A 93 -8.05 -8.32 1.15
N LEU A 94 -6.78 -8.25 0.70
CA LEU A 94 -6.46 -8.30 -0.73
C LEU A 94 -6.70 -9.69 -1.32
N GLN A 95 -6.27 -10.74 -0.62
CA GLN A 95 -6.41 -12.14 -1.05
C GLN A 95 -7.88 -12.59 -1.12
N SER A 96 -8.72 -12.11 -0.20
CA SER A 96 -10.15 -12.43 -0.17
C SER A 96 -10.95 -11.69 -1.24
N GLY A 97 -10.37 -10.68 -1.89
CA GLY A 97 -11.07 -9.78 -2.80
C GLY A 97 -11.96 -8.76 -2.08
N GLU A 98 -11.80 -8.57 -0.77
CA GLU A 98 -12.45 -7.48 -0.04
C GLU A 98 -12.03 -6.13 -0.61
N ILE A 99 -10.75 -5.99 -0.97
CA ILE A 99 -10.19 -4.85 -1.69
C ILE A 99 -9.64 -5.29 -3.06
N ASP A 100 -9.65 -4.39 -4.04
CA ASP A 100 -9.09 -4.68 -5.38
C ASP A 100 -7.60 -4.36 -5.45
N ILE A 101 -7.17 -3.36 -4.69
CA ILE A 101 -5.80 -2.85 -4.67
C ILE A 101 -5.45 -2.41 -3.24
N LEU A 102 -4.21 -2.67 -2.84
CA LEU A 102 -3.65 -2.20 -1.58
C LEU A 102 -2.63 -1.09 -1.88
N SER A 103 -3.04 0.17 -1.81
CA SER A 103 -2.10 1.29 -1.74
C SER A 103 -1.99 1.70 -0.29
N ARG A 104 -0.98 1.15 0.37
CA ARG A 104 -0.65 1.35 1.79
C ARG A 104 0.85 1.19 1.89
N ASN A 105 1.54 2.00 2.70
CA ASN A 105 2.96 1.89 3.05
C ASN A 105 3.43 0.43 3.35
N THR A 106 3.69 -0.33 2.29
CA THR A 106 3.86 -1.79 2.30
C THR A 106 5.08 -2.13 1.49
N THR A 107 6.14 -2.57 2.16
CA THR A 107 7.41 -2.91 1.52
C THR A 107 7.26 -4.11 0.60
N TRP A 108 7.74 -3.99 -0.63
CA TRP A 108 7.91 -5.13 -1.51
C TRP A 108 9.09 -5.98 -1.03
N THR A 109 8.83 -7.24 -0.67
CA THR A 109 9.86 -8.23 -0.33
C THR A 109 9.69 -9.47 -1.20
N SER A 110 10.77 -10.23 -1.41
CA SER A 110 10.68 -11.50 -2.14
C SER A 110 9.66 -12.45 -1.53
N SER A 111 9.58 -12.52 -0.20
CA SER A 111 8.60 -13.38 0.50
C SER A 111 7.15 -12.97 0.24
N ARG A 112 6.86 -11.66 0.17
CA ARG A 112 5.50 -11.17 -0.14
C ARG A 112 5.12 -11.45 -1.59
N ASP A 113 6.08 -11.31 -2.51
CA ASP A 113 5.86 -11.46 -3.95
C ASP A 113 5.75 -12.94 -4.37
N SER A 114 6.58 -13.83 -3.81
CA SER A 114 6.62 -15.23 -4.22
C SER A 114 5.67 -16.15 -3.47
N ALA A 115 5.34 -15.85 -2.20
CA ALA A 115 4.67 -16.80 -1.32
C ALA A 115 3.21 -16.44 -0.99
N MET A 116 2.81 -15.19 -1.17
CA MET A 116 1.48 -14.72 -0.73
C MET A 116 0.46 -14.64 -1.88
N GLY A 117 0.84 -15.02 -3.11
CA GLY A 117 -0.03 -14.89 -4.28
C GLY A 117 -0.41 -13.44 -4.59
N LEU A 118 0.47 -12.50 -4.21
CA LEU A 118 0.30 -11.07 -4.43
C LEU A 118 1.14 -10.65 -5.61
N MET A 119 0.78 -9.51 -6.22
CA MET A 119 1.59 -8.87 -7.25
C MET A 119 1.83 -7.41 -6.87
N PHE A 120 3.07 -6.96 -7.01
CA PHE A 120 3.43 -5.55 -6.85
C PHE A 120 3.51 -4.88 -8.23
N ALA A 121 2.65 -3.89 -8.47
CA ALA A 121 2.59 -3.20 -9.75
C ALA A 121 3.70 -2.14 -9.94
N GLY A 122 4.29 -1.66 -8.84
CA GLY A 122 5.34 -0.66 -8.86
C GLY A 122 5.64 -0.12 -7.47
N VAL A 123 6.76 0.61 -7.34
CA VAL A 123 7.16 1.28 -6.11
C VAL A 123 6.75 2.75 -6.19
N THR A 124 5.84 3.16 -5.31
CA THR A 124 5.37 4.55 -5.22
C THR A 124 6.28 5.43 -4.36
N TYR A 125 6.97 4.84 -3.39
CA TYR A 125 7.85 5.53 -2.46
C TYR A 125 8.99 4.60 -1.99
N TYR A 126 10.23 5.05 -2.10
CA TYR A 126 11.42 4.36 -1.56
C TYR A 126 11.73 4.88 -0.16
N ASP A 127 11.89 3.98 0.80
CA ASP A 127 12.04 4.34 2.22
C ASP A 127 13.07 3.45 2.95
N GLY A 128 13.38 3.82 4.20
CA GLY A 128 14.22 3.05 5.12
C GLY A 128 13.70 3.06 6.55
N ILE A 129 13.97 1.99 7.29
CA ILE A 129 13.60 1.90 8.71
C ILE A 129 14.53 2.81 9.52
N GLY A 130 13.93 3.62 10.39
CA GLY A 130 14.63 4.48 11.33
C GLY A 130 14.18 4.25 12.78
N PHE A 131 14.80 4.98 13.71
CA PHE A 131 14.48 4.95 15.13
C PHE A 131 14.16 6.37 15.59
N LEU A 132 12.95 6.57 16.09
CA LEU A 132 12.48 7.84 16.66
C LEU A 132 12.54 7.76 18.18
N VAL A 133 13.20 8.72 18.81
CA VAL A 133 13.37 8.80 20.26
C VAL A 133 12.97 10.17 20.79
N ASN A 134 12.61 10.24 22.06
CA ASN A 134 12.52 11.53 22.74
C ASN A 134 13.94 12.11 22.93
N LYS A 135 14.15 13.40 22.63
CA LYS A 135 15.45 14.06 22.85
C LYS A 135 15.99 13.91 24.27
N LYS A 136 15.11 13.77 25.27
CA LYS A 136 15.48 13.57 26.67
C LYS A 136 16.24 12.26 26.92
N LEU A 137 16.13 11.26 26.03
CA LEU A 137 16.86 10.00 26.12
C LEU A 137 18.39 10.19 25.95
N GLY A 138 18.81 11.29 25.32
CA GLY A 138 20.23 11.70 25.25
C GLY A 138 21.10 10.87 24.29
N VAL A 139 20.50 10.01 23.47
CA VAL A 139 21.19 9.20 22.46
C VAL A 139 21.23 9.90 21.10
N ASN A 140 22.29 9.66 20.35
CA ASN A 140 22.50 10.22 19.00
C ASN A 140 22.65 9.13 17.92
N SER A 141 22.63 7.86 18.32
CA SER A 141 22.79 6.72 17.41
C SER A 141 21.92 5.55 17.84
N ALA A 142 21.41 4.80 16.85
CA ALA A 142 20.72 3.54 17.12
C ALA A 142 21.61 2.49 17.79
N LYS A 143 22.95 2.65 17.73
CA LYS A 143 23.90 1.79 18.45
C LYS A 143 23.94 2.02 19.96
N GLU A 144 23.35 3.12 20.43
CA GLU A 144 23.27 3.48 21.85
C GLU A 144 21.95 3.02 22.50
N LEU A 145 21.14 2.23 21.78
CA LEU A 145 19.83 1.76 22.22
C LEU A 145 19.88 0.41 22.97
N ASP A 146 21.04 0.02 23.52
CA ASP A 146 21.13 -1.24 24.27
C ASP A 146 20.19 -1.22 25.49
N GLY A 147 19.36 -2.25 25.61
CA GLY A 147 18.37 -2.38 26.66
C GLY A 147 17.09 -1.57 26.47
N ALA A 148 16.95 -0.81 25.37
CA ALA A 148 15.80 0.05 25.14
C ALA A 148 14.48 -0.73 24.98
N THR A 149 13.37 -0.11 25.38
CA THR A 149 12.02 -0.57 25.10
C THR A 149 11.52 0.05 23.80
N ILE A 150 11.14 -0.78 22.82
CA ILE A 150 10.84 -0.34 21.46
C ILE A 150 9.39 -0.65 21.11
N CYS A 151 8.63 0.41 20.83
CA CYS A 151 7.29 0.34 20.26
C CYS A 151 7.38 -0.02 18.78
N ILE A 152 6.71 -1.10 18.36
CA ILE A 152 6.74 -1.62 16.99
C ILE A 152 5.32 -2.05 16.60
N GLN A 153 4.92 -1.86 15.34
CA GLN A 153 3.69 -2.48 14.84
C GLN A 153 3.92 -3.95 14.47
N ALA A 154 3.06 -4.84 14.94
CA ALA A 154 3.14 -6.27 14.64
C ALA A 154 2.79 -6.57 13.17
N GLY A 155 3.39 -7.64 12.61
CA GLY A 155 3.13 -8.04 11.23
C GLY A 155 3.78 -7.13 10.18
N THR A 156 4.87 -6.47 10.57
CA THR A 156 5.63 -5.56 9.72
C THR A 156 7.00 -6.12 9.37
N THR A 157 7.61 -5.58 8.30
CA THR A 157 9.03 -5.79 8.02
C THR A 157 9.91 -5.16 9.10
N THR A 158 9.43 -4.09 9.74
CA THR A 158 10.10 -3.41 10.84
C THR A 158 10.40 -4.36 12.00
N GLU A 159 9.41 -5.15 12.44
CA GLU A 159 9.57 -6.12 13.53
C GLU A 159 10.74 -7.08 13.29
N LEU A 160 10.84 -7.63 12.08
CA LEU A 160 11.91 -8.55 11.69
C LEU A 160 13.27 -7.83 11.58
N ASN A 161 13.29 -6.67 10.92
CA ASN A 161 14.52 -5.93 10.64
C ASN A 161 15.13 -5.30 11.89
N VAL A 162 14.31 -4.87 12.86
CA VAL A 162 14.78 -4.39 14.16
C VAL A 162 15.40 -5.55 14.94
N SER A 163 14.77 -6.72 14.93
CA SER A 163 15.34 -7.92 15.55
C SER A 163 16.72 -8.25 14.98
N ASP A 164 16.86 -8.22 13.66
CA ASP A 164 18.12 -8.46 12.97
C ASP A 164 19.17 -7.37 13.24
N TYR A 165 18.77 -6.09 13.27
CA TYR A 165 19.66 -4.98 13.58
C TYR A 165 20.25 -5.11 15.00
N PHE A 166 19.41 -5.37 16.00
CA PHE A 166 19.86 -5.52 17.38
C PHE A 166 20.75 -6.75 17.55
N ARG A 167 20.36 -7.89 16.97
CA ARG A 167 21.15 -9.12 16.98
C ARG A 167 22.53 -8.94 16.33
N SER A 168 22.60 -8.30 15.16
CA SER A 168 23.85 -8.09 14.42
C SER A 168 24.79 -7.07 15.06
N ASN A 169 24.27 -6.19 15.91
CA ASN A 169 25.06 -5.22 16.67
C ASN A 169 25.30 -5.63 18.13
N ASN A 170 24.95 -6.88 18.52
CA ASN A 170 25.07 -7.39 19.88
C ASN A 170 24.32 -6.55 20.94
N LEU A 171 23.19 -5.94 20.55
CA LEU A 171 22.32 -5.15 21.42
C LEU A 171 21.12 -5.99 21.89
N LYS A 172 20.60 -5.66 23.05
CA LYS A 172 19.33 -6.19 23.58
C LYS A 172 18.25 -5.12 23.50
N TYR A 173 17.00 -5.53 23.40
CA TYR A 173 15.84 -4.64 23.48
C TYR A 173 14.61 -5.38 23.97
N THR A 174 13.61 -4.62 24.42
CA THR A 174 12.30 -5.15 24.78
C THR A 174 11.26 -4.67 23.75
N PRO A 175 10.71 -5.54 22.88
CA PRO A 175 9.65 -5.15 21.97
C PRO A 175 8.33 -4.96 22.72
N ILE A 176 7.61 -3.88 22.42
CA ILE A 176 6.18 -3.73 22.71
C ILE A 176 5.45 -3.60 21.38
N THR A 177 4.65 -4.60 21.06
CA THR A 177 3.92 -4.66 19.79
C THR A 177 2.55 -4.02 19.89
N PHE A 178 2.18 -3.25 18.86
CA PHE A 178 0.87 -2.61 18.71
C PHE A 178 0.22 -3.03 17.40
N ASP A 179 -1.11 -2.88 17.34
CA ASP A 179 -1.87 -3.17 16.13
C ASP A 179 -1.99 -1.93 15.24
N THR A 180 -2.10 -0.74 15.84
CA THR A 180 -2.31 0.52 15.11
C THR A 180 -1.11 1.47 15.21
N SER A 181 -0.97 2.34 14.21
CA SER A 181 0.10 3.34 14.20
C SER A 181 -0.08 4.35 15.34
N ASP A 182 -1.32 4.76 15.62
CA ASP A 182 -1.68 5.73 16.64
C ASP A 182 -1.33 5.25 18.06
N GLU A 183 -1.61 3.99 18.39
CA GLU A 183 -1.25 3.41 19.70
C GLU A 183 0.26 3.37 19.93
N SER A 184 1.03 3.03 18.89
CA SER A 184 2.50 2.99 18.99
C SER A 184 3.10 4.39 19.19
N ALA A 185 2.58 5.39 18.48
CA ALA A 185 2.99 6.79 18.63
C ALA A 185 2.65 7.34 20.01
N LYS A 186 1.41 7.17 20.47
CA LYS A 186 0.97 7.57 21.81
C LYS A 186 1.75 6.88 22.92
N SER A 187 2.20 5.65 22.69
CA SER A 187 3.01 4.90 23.67
C SER A 187 4.43 5.45 23.79
N LEU A 188 5.03 5.94 22.71
CA LEU A 188 6.27 6.72 22.79
C LEU A 188 6.04 8.06 23.51
N GLU A 189 4.99 8.79 23.14
CA GLU A 189 4.65 10.10 23.76
C GLU A 189 4.40 9.98 25.27
N GLY A 190 3.72 8.91 25.70
CA GLY A 190 3.44 8.60 27.09
C GLY A 190 4.64 8.01 27.86
N GLY A 191 5.79 7.80 27.21
CA GLY A 191 6.98 7.25 27.83
C GLY A 191 6.90 5.76 28.18
N ARG A 192 5.97 5.02 27.57
CA ARG A 192 5.87 3.56 27.72
C ARG A 192 6.97 2.84 26.93
N CYS A 193 7.47 3.47 25.87
CA CYS A 193 8.62 3.04 25.08
C CYS A 193 9.68 4.15 25.06
N ASP A 194 10.94 3.75 24.94
CA ASP A 194 12.06 4.66 24.71
C ASP A 194 12.16 5.06 23.23
N VAL A 195 11.72 4.16 22.34
CA VAL A 195 11.87 4.24 20.88
C VAL A 195 10.58 3.87 20.16
N LEU A 196 10.27 4.55 19.06
CA LEU A 196 9.32 4.13 18.04
C LEU A 196 10.07 3.81 16.74
N THR A 197 9.67 2.74 16.06
CA THR A 197 10.25 2.31 14.78
C THR A 197 9.19 1.63 13.91
#